data_AF-A0A0P4VN77-F1
#
_entry.id   AF-A0A0P4VN77-F1
#
_cell.length_a   1.000
_cell.length_b   1.000
_cell.length_c   1.000
_cell.angle_alpha   90.00
_cell.angle_beta   90.00
_cell.angle_gamma   90.00
#
_symmetry.space_group_name_H-M   'P 1'
#
loop_
_entity.id
_entity.type
_entity.pdbx_description
1 polymer ?
#
loop_
_entity_poly.entity_id
_entity_poly.type
_entity_poly.pdbx_seq_one_letter_code
_entity_poly.pdbx_strand_id
1 'polypeptide(L)'
;MGKAKQKKKGEAKALTISHPNSRKAMKLAKQAIRRAARQKTKQGYALKRNIFGEKLLWFRDNLDPGVVYTPEMFENLIEKYLSRFDEELEQIEIKHNIGQRKGRQHASREDVIKLTQSREKEEFNTSGIEMVNILIPQQLAIFRDWDADLNKI
;
A
#
# COMPACT_ATOMS: atom_id res chain seq x y z
N MET A 1 -8.34 -35.44 18.88
CA MET A 1 -7.59 -34.56 19.81
C MET A 1 -6.20 -34.28 19.22
N GLY A 2 -6.05 -33.27 18.37
CA GLY A 2 -4.79 -32.93 17.71
C GLY A 2 -3.85 -32.15 18.63
N LYS A 3 -2.63 -32.64 18.86
CA LYS A 3 -1.64 -32.00 19.75
C LYS A 3 -1.18 -30.64 19.18
N ALA A 4 -1.23 -29.61 20.04
CA ALA A 4 -0.75 -28.27 19.76
C ALA A 4 0.76 -28.25 19.40
N LYS A 5 1.11 -27.58 18.30
CA LYS A 5 2.50 -27.37 17.85
C LYS A 5 3.31 -26.58 18.90
N GLN A 6 4.35 -27.22 19.44
CA GLN A 6 5.20 -26.67 20.49
C GLN A 6 5.99 -25.42 20.05
N LYS A 7 5.77 -24.29 20.74
CA LYS A 7 6.55 -23.03 20.64
C LYS A 7 7.87 -23.04 21.47
N LYS A 8 8.36 -24.20 21.94
CA LYS A 8 9.35 -24.30 23.04
C LYS A 8 10.84 -24.09 22.69
N LYS A 9 11.25 -24.00 21.41
CA LYS A 9 12.69 -23.95 21.06
C LYS A 9 13.40 -22.62 21.35
N GLY A 10 12.65 -21.51 21.47
CA GLY A 10 13.22 -20.19 21.76
C GLY A 10 13.48 -19.96 23.25
N GLU A 11 12.47 -20.25 24.07
CA GLU A 11 12.50 -20.11 25.54
C GLU A 11 13.58 -20.99 26.18
N ALA A 12 13.73 -22.24 25.70
CA ALA A 12 14.77 -23.16 26.17
C ALA A 12 16.20 -22.64 25.97
N LYS A 13 16.44 -21.77 24.97
CA LYS A 13 17.77 -21.18 24.75
C LYS A 13 18.02 -19.98 25.65
N ALA A 14 16.97 -19.23 26.01
CA ALA A 14 17.08 -18.09 26.92
C ALA A 14 17.38 -18.54 28.36
N LEU A 15 16.76 -19.64 28.81
CA LEU A 15 16.99 -20.23 30.14
C LEU A 15 18.42 -20.73 30.37
N THR A 16 19.20 -20.91 29.31
CA THR A 16 20.58 -21.40 29.36
C THR A 16 21.62 -20.29 29.21
N ILE A 17 21.19 -19.03 29.35
CA ILE A 17 22.04 -17.84 29.36
C ILE A 17 22.29 -17.46 30.82
N SER A 18 23.53 -17.61 31.27
CA SER A 18 23.91 -17.29 32.65
C SER A 18 24.14 -15.79 32.90
N HIS A 19 24.46 -15.01 31.87
CA HIS A 19 24.73 -13.58 32.00
C HIS A 19 24.34 -12.81 30.72
N PRO A 20 23.78 -11.59 30.83
CA PRO A 20 23.40 -10.75 29.68
C PRO A 20 24.55 -10.45 28.69
N ASN A 21 25.76 -10.29 29.21
CA ASN A 21 26.97 -10.05 28.39
C ASN A 21 27.70 -11.32 27.96
N SER A 22 27.11 -12.51 28.18
CA SER A 22 27.75 -13.76 27.74
C SER A 22 27.80 -13.86 26.21
N ARG A 23 28.79 -14.57 25.68
CA ARG A 23 28.92 -14.84 24.22
C ARG A 23 27.63 -15.40 23.62
N LYS A 24 26.93 -16.25 24.40
CA LYS A 24 25.66 -16.87 24.01
C LYS A 24 24.52 -15.86 23.94
N ALA A 25 24.42 -14.96 24.91
CA ALA A 25 23.45 -13.86 24.89
C ALA A 25 23.70 -12.92 23.71
N MET A 26 24.94 -12.50 23.50
CA MET A 26 25.32 -11.65 22.36
C MET A 26 24.98 -12.30 21.01
N LYS A 27 25.23 -13.61 20.86
CA LYS A 27 24.87 -14.35 19.64
C LYS A 27 23.35 -14.39 19.41
N LEU A 28 22.57 -14.60 20.47
CA LEU A 28 21.11 -14.59 20.40
C LEU A 28 20.57 -13.19 20.03
N ALA A 29 21.10 -12.14 20.66
CA ALA A 29 20.74 -10.75 20.36
C ALA A 29 21.06 -10.39 18.89
N LYS A 30 22.27 -10.71 18.41
CA LYS A 30 22.64 -10.54 17.00
C LYS A 30 21.71 -11.31 16.05
N GLN A 31 21.26 -12.50 16.44
CA GLN A 31 20.30 -13.27 15.65
C GLN A 31 18.92 -12.63 15.63
N ALA A 32 18.44 -12.13 16.77
CA ALA A 32 17.16 -11.45 16.89
C ALA A 32 17.14 -10.17 16.04
N ILE A 33 18.18 -9.33 16.15
CA ILE A 33 18.33 -8.10 15.35
C ILE A 33 18.31 -8.41 13.85
N ARG A 34 19.09 -9.40 13.39
CA ARG A 34 19.08 -9.81 11.97
C ARG A 34 17.72 -10.29 11.50
N ARG A 35 17.01 -11.07 12.33
CA ARG A 35 15.65 -11.53 12.00
C ARG A 35 14.66 -10.38 11.93
N ALA A 36 14.73 -9.44 12.87
CA ALA A 36 13.89 -8.24 12.89
C ALA A 36 14.14 -7.37 11.66
N ALA A 37 15.41 -7.14 11.28
CA ALA A 37 15.76 -6.41 10.07
C ALA A 37 15.21 -7.09 8.81
N ARG A 38 15.39 -8.41 8.66
CA ARG A 38 14.84 -9.18 7.55
C ARG A 38 13.31 -9.10 7.50
N GLN A 39 12.65 -9.17 8.66
CA GLN A 39 11.19 -9.07 8.72
C GLN A 39 10.69 -7.68 8.34
N LYS A 40 11.38 -6.61 8.79
CA LYS A 40 11.07 -5.23 8.40
C LYS A 40 11.19 -5.04 6.90
N THR A 41 12.24 -5.55 6.28
CA THR A 41 12.40 -5.53 4.82
C THR A 41 11.24 -6.25 4.11
N LYS A 42 10.88 -7.46 4.56
CA LYS A 42 9.74 -8.21 4.00
C LYS A 42 8.43 -7.45 4.13
N GLN A 43 8.18 -6.83 5.28
CA GLN A 43 6.99 -6.01 5.51
C GLN A 43 6.97 -4.79 4.58
N GLY A 44 8.11 -4.15 4.35
CA GLY A 44 8.22 -3.05 3.39
C GLY A 44 7.85 -3.47 1.96
N TYR A 45 8.32 -4.63 1.50
CA TYR A 45 7.93 -5.18 0.19
C TYR A 45 6.44 -5.52 0.14
N ALA A 46 5.90 -6.16 1.18
CA ALA A 46 4.49 -6.48 1.25
C ALA A 46 3.61 -5.22 1.21
N LEU A 47 4.00 -4.16 1.94
CA LEU A 47 3.29 -2.89 1.94
C LEU A 47 3.29 -2.24 0.55
N LYS A 48 4.45 -2.18 -0.12
CA LYS A 48 4.53 -1.65 -1.50
C LYS A 48 3.63 -2.43 -2.45
N ARG A 49 3.65 -3.76 -2.36
CA ARG A 49 2.81 -4.64 -3.17
C ARG A 49 1.32 -4.40 -2.90
N ASN A 50 0.94 -4.25 -1.63
CA ASN A 50 -0.44 -3.95 -1.26
C ASN A 50 -0.88 -2.58 -1.81
N ILE A 51 -0.06 -1.53 -1.67
CA ILE A 51 -0.38 -0.20 -2.23
C ILE A 51 -0.61 -0.28 -3.74
N PHE A 52 0.23 -1.02 -4.46
CA PHE A 52 0.04 -1.26 -5.88
C PHE A 52 -1.26 -2.03 -6.18
N GLY A 53 -1.59 -3.03 -5.37
CA GLY A 53 -2.85 -3.76 -5.50
C GLY A 53 -4.09 -2.91 -5.26
N GLU A 54 -4.09 -2.06 -4.23
CA GLU A 54 -5.17 -1.10 -3.96
C GLU A 54 -5.35 -0.13 -5.13
N LYS A 55 -4.25 0.34 -5.73
CA LYS A 55 -4.29 1.16 -6.94
C LYS A 55 -4.97 0.41 -8.09
N LEU A 56 -4.55 -0.83 -8.38
CA LEU A 56 -5.17 -1.65 -9.43
C LEU A 56 -6.65 -1.94 -9.14
N LEU A 57 -7.00 -2.17 -7.88
CA LEU A 57 -8.40 -2.38 -7.47
C LEU A 57 -9.26 -1.17 -7.78
N TRP A 58 -8.77 0.03 -7.44
CA TRP A 58 -9.47 1.27 -7.78
C TRP A 58 -9.73 1.35 -9.29
N PHE A 59 -8.72 1.05 -10.12
CA PHE A 59 -8.88 1.08 -11.56
C PHE A 59 -9.91 0.07 -12.04
N ARG A 60 -9.83 -1.20 -11.58
CA ARG A 60 -10.79 -2.26 -11.93
C ARG A 60 -12.22 -1.85 -11.60
N ASP A 61 -12.43 -1.33 -10.40
CA ASP A 61 -13.76 -0.97 -9.89
C ASP A 61 -14.33 0.28 -10.59
N ASN A 62 -13.48 1.06 -11.27
CA ASN A 62 -13.87 2.22 -12.06
C ASN A 62 -13.86 1.96 -13.57
N LEU A 63 -13.71 0.71 -14.02
CA LEU A 63 -13.83 0.36 -15.43
C LEU A 63 -15.29 0.43 -15.89
N ASP A 64 -15.50 0.96 -17.09
CA ASP A 64 -16.79 0.94 -17.75
C ASP A 64 -17.12 -0.49 -18.19
N PRO A 65 -18.34 -1.00 -17.91
CA PRO A 65 -18.72 -2.35 -18.26
C PRO A 65 -18.90 -2.50 -19.77
N GLY A 66 -18.35 -3.57 -20.34
CA GLY A 66 -18.60 -3.96 -21.73
C GLY A 66 -17.90 -3.12 -22.81
N VAL A 67 -17.12 -2.10 -22.44
CA VAL A 67 -16.40 -1.24 -23.41
C VAL A 67 -14.98 -1.75 -23.68
N VAL A 68 -14.49 -1.56 -24.90
CA VAL A 68 -13.05 -1.69 -25.23
C VAL A 68 -12.42 -0.32 -25.07
N TYR A 69 -11.38 -0.22 -24.24
CA TYR A 69 -10.75 1.05 -23.92
C TYR A 69 -9.93 1.59 -25.10
N THR A 70 -10.23 2.81 -25.51
CA THR A 70 -9.35 3.61 -26.38
C THR A 70 -8.32 4.35 -25.52
N PRO A 71 -7.22 4.85 -26.12
CA PRO A 71 -6.24 5.67 -25.39
C PRO A 71 -6.88 6.88 -24.68
N GLU A 72 -7.82 7.56 -25.32
CA GLU A 72 -8.54 8.71 -24.74
C GLU A 72 -9.39 8.32 -23.53
N MET A 73 -10.09 7.18 -23.61
CA MET A 73 -10.85 6.66 -22.46
C MET A 73 -9.93 6.27 -21.30
N PHE A 74 -8.75 5.75 -21.61
CA PHE A 74 -7.76 5.41 -20.59
C PHE A 74 -7.16 6.66 -19.93
N GLU A 75 -6.88 7.71 -20.70
CA GLU A 75 -6.45 9.01 -20.17
C GLU A 75 -7.50 9.59 -19.21
N ASN A 76 -8.77 9.63 -19.61
CA ASN A 76 -9.87 10.07 -18.76
C ASN A 76 -9.97 9.24 -17.46
N LEU A 77 -9.73 7.93 -17.52
CA LEU A 77 -9.72 7.07 -16.35
C LEU A 77 -8.56 7.40 -15.40
N ILE A 78 -7.38 7.73 -15.94
CA ILE A 78 -6.23 8.19 -15.15
C ILE A 78 -6.51 9.56 -14.52
N GLU A 79 -7.11 10.49 -15.25
CA GLU A 79 -7.50 11.80 -14.71
C GLU A 79 -8.47 11.64 -13.54
N LYS A 80 -9.47 10.76 -13.68
CA LYS A 80 -10.39 10.39 -12.59
C LYS A 80 -9.65 9.78 -11.39
N TYR A 81 -8.59 9.02 -11.61
CA TYR A 81 -7.74 8.49 -10.53
C TYR A 81 -7.01 9.62 -9.79
N LEU A 82 -6.44 10.57 -10.53
CA LEU A 82 -5.67 11.68 -9.96
C LEU A 82 -6.55 12.66 -9.17
N SER A 83 -7.82 12.84 -9.56
CA SER A 83 -8.82 13.69 -8.89
C SER A 83 -9.63 12.99 -7.80
N ARG A 84 -9.36 11.71 -7.51
CA ARG A 84 -10.18 10.91 -6.57
C ARG A 84 -10.33 11.46 -5.14
N PHE A 85 -9.46 12.38 -4.72
CA PHE A 85 -9.50 12.99 -3.38
C PHE A 85 -10.04 14.41 -3.38
N ASP A 86 -10.44 14.96 -4.53
CA ASP A 86 -10.82 16.36 -4.65
C ASP A 86 -12.06 16.68 -3.79
N GLU A 87 -13.04 15.77 -3.74
CA GLU A 87 -14.20 15.89 -2.84
C GLU A 87 -13.80 15.89 -1.35
N GLU A 88 -12.85 15.03 -0.95
CA GLU A 88 -12.37 14.99 0.44
C GLU A 88 -11.62 16.27 0.81
N LEU A 89 -10.82 16.82 -0.11
CA LEU A 89 -10.10 18.07 0.08
C LEU A 89 -11.06 19.26 0.20
N GLU A 90 -12.08 19.32 -0.66
CA GLU A 90 -13.11 20.37 -0.61
C GLU A 90 -13.87 20.34 0.73
N GLN A 91 -14.24 19.16 1.23
CA GLN A 91 -14.88 19.03 2.54
C GLN A 91 -13.98 19.49 3.69
N ILE A 92 -12.67 19.22 3.62
CA ILE A 92 -11.70 19.69 4.62
C ILE A 92 -11.60 21.22 4.56
N GLU A 93 -11.52 21.80 3.37
CA GLU A 93 -11.46 23.24 3.16
C GLU A 93 -12.70 23.97 3.70
N ILE A 94 -13.91 23.44 3.42
CA ILE A 94 -15.16 23.95 3.98
C ILE A 94 -15.10 23.95 5.52
N LYS A 95 -14.64 22.85 6.13
CA LYS A 95 -14.51 22.76 7.60
C LYS A 95 -13.51 23.74 8.19
N HIS A 96 -12.44 24.08 7.46
CA HIS A 96 -11.48 25.11 7.88
C HIS A 96 -12.08 26.51 7.81
N ASN A 97 -12.92 26.77 6.81
CA ASN A 97 -13.58 28.06 6.61
C ASN A 97 -14.74 28.29 7.59
N ILE A 98 -15.28 27.23 8.21
CA ILE A 98 -16.35 27.33 9.23
C ILE A 98 -15.75 27.60 10.62
N GLY A 99 -15.77 28.89 11.00
CA GLY A 99 -15.51 29.35 12.36
C GLY A 99 -14.14 30.01 12.53
N GLN A 100 -14.13 31.21 13.10
CA GLN A 100 -12.97 32.13 13.13
C GLN A 100 -11.81 31.69 14.06
N ARG A 101 -11.95 30.60 14.84
CA ARG A 101 -11.01 30.27 15.94
C ARG A 101 -10.87 28.76 16.23
N LYS A 102 -10.71 27.92 15.21
CA LYS A 102 -10.34 26.50 15.40
C LYS A 102 -9.08 26.19 14.61
N GLY A 103 -8.18 25.40 15.20
CA GLY A 103 -6.96 24.94 14.51
C GLY A 103 -7.28 24.12 13.27
N ARG A 104 -6.27 23.85 12.43
CA ARG A 104 -6.39 23.13 11.14
C ARG A 104 -6.85 21.67 11.36
N GLN A 105 -8.17 21.45 11.48
CA GLN A 105 -8.76 20.12 11.66
C GLN A 105 -8.40 19.24 10.47
N HIS A 106 -8.10 17.96 10.68
CA HIS A 106 -7.68 17.06 9.59
C HIS A 106 -6.38 17.44 8.85
N ALA A 107 -5.56 18.34 9.39
CA ALA A 107 -4.27 18.75 8.82
C ALA A 107 -3.38 17.57 8.36
N SER A 108 -3.24 16.53 9.21
CA SER A 108 -2.41 15.37 8.88
C SER A 108 -2.92 14.58 7.67
N ARG A 109 -4.24 14.45 7.53
CA ARG A 109 -4.85 13.75 6.40
C ARG A 109 -4.73 14.55 5.12
N GLU A 110 -4.99 15.85 5.20
CA GLU A 110 -4.81 16.81 4.10
C GLU A 110 -3.38 16.78 3.55
N ASP A 111 -2.37 16.84 4.42
CA ASP A 111 -0.96 16.83 4.02
C ASP A 111 -0.58 15.50 3.33
N VAL A 112 -1.09 14.36 3.83
CA VAL A 112 -0.87 13.04 3.22
C VAL A 112 -1.52 12.95 1.83
N ILE A 113 -2.74 13.46 1.67
CA ILE A 113 -3.42 13.50 0.37
C ILE A 113 -2.63 14.35 -0.62
N LYS A 114 -2.29 15.59 -0.23
CA LYS A 114 -1.56 16.53 -1.09
C LYS A 114 -0.21 15.95 -1.52
N LEU A 115 0.52 15.33 -0.59
CA LEU A 115 1.78 14.66 -0.91
C LEU A 115 1.57 13.50 -1.90
N THR A 116 0.52 12.70 -1.71
CA THR A 116 0.19 11.57 -2.59
C THR A 116 -0.19 12.05 -3.99
N GLN A 117 -1.11 13.00 -4.11
CA GLN A 117 -1.52 13.58 -5.40
C GLN A 117 -0.36 14.24 -6.13
N SER A 118 0.50 15.00 -5.41
CA SER A 118 1.67 15.63 -6.01
C SER A 118 2.60 14.59 -6.62
N ARG A 119 2.87 13.51 -5.89
CA ARG A 119 3.73 12.43 -6.35
C ARG A 119 3.14 11.69 -7.55
N GLU A 120 1.86 11.35 -7.50
CA GLU A 120 1.20 10.64 -8.61
C GLU A 120 1.11 11.48 -9.88
N LYS A 121 0.87 12.80 -9.75
CA LYS A 121 0.92 13.74 -10.87
C LYS A 121 2.33 13.87 -11.45
N GLU A 122 3.35 13.94 -10.59
CA GLU A 122 4.75 13.95 -11.04
C GLU A 122 5.10 12.66 -11.79
N GLU A 123 4.73 11.50 -11.24
CA GLU A 123 4.93 10.19 -11.88
C GLU A 123 4.24 10.14 -13.25
N PHE A 124 2.99 10.59 -13.35
CA PHE A 124 2.25 10.66 -14.62
C PHE A 124 2.94 11.54 -15.67
N ASN A 125 3.37 12.74 -15.29
CA ASN A 125 3.92 13.71 -16.22
C ASN A 125 5.36 13.38 -16.67
N THR A 126 6.10 12.59 -15.89
CA THR A 126 7.54 12.35 -16.13
C THR A 126 7.85 10.93 -16.60
N SER A 127 7.60 9.94 -15.73
CA SER A 127 8.05 8.55 -15.92
C SER A 127 6.92 7.59 -16.31
N GLY A 128 5.67 8.04 -16.26
CA GLY A 128 4.48 7.22 -16.43
C GLY A 128 4.04 6.51 -15.14
N ILE A 129 2.74 6.27 -15.05
CA ILE A 129 2.10 5.54 -13.95
C ILE A 129 2.13 4.03 -14.25
N GLU A 130 2.65 3.23 -13.32
CA GLU A 130 2.61 1.76 -13.44
C GLU A 130 1.16 1.26 -13.49
N MET A 131 0.77 0.57 -14.57
CA MET A 131 -0.60 0.11 -14.82
C MET A 131 -0.63 -1.12 -15.75
N VAL A 132 -1.68 -1.94 -15.65
CA VAL A 132 -1.94 -3.03 -16.60
C VAL A 132 -2.38 -2.44 -17.93
N ASN A 133 -1.93 -3.01 -19.04
CA ASN A 133 -2.33 -2.54 -20.35
C ASN A 133 -3.78 -2.95 -20.67
N ILE A 134 -4.71 -2.05 -20.40
CA ILE A 134 -6.15 -2.25 -20.63
C ILE A 134 -6.59 -1.95 -22.07
N LEU A 135 -5.67 -1.45 -22.91
CA LEU A 135 -5.96 -1.19 -24.33
C LEU A 135 -6.01 -2.50 -25.14
N ILE A 136 -5.41 -3.57 -24.62
CA ILE A 136 -5.48 -4.91 -25.22
C ILE A 136 -6.73 -5.61 -24.68
N PRO A 137 -7.72 -5.98 -25.52
CA PRO A 137 -8.98 -6.56 -25.06
C PRO A 137 -8.83 -7.85 -24.24
N GLN A 138 -7.83 -8.67 -24.56
CA GLN A 138 -7.52 -9.91 -23.83
C GLN A 138 -7.07 -9.62 -22.39
N GLN A 139 -6.20 -8.61 -22.21
CA GLN A 139 -5.70 -8.21 -20.90
C GLN A 139 -6.78 -7.50 -20.09
N LEU A 140 -7.63 -6.70 -20.75
CA LEU A 140 -8.80 -6.09 -20.12
C LEU A 140 -9.79 -7.13 -19.57
N ALA A 141 -10.05 -8.21 -20.32
CA ALA A 141 -10.93 -9.30 -19.85
C ALA A 141 -10.37 -9.96 -18.58
N ILE A 142 -9.08 -10.30 -18.59
CA ILE A 142 -8.39 -10.86 -17.42
C ILE A 142 -8.45 -9.89 -16.23
N PHE A 143 -8.25 -8.60 -16.49
CA PHE A 143 -8.25 -7.58 -15.45
C PHE A 143 -9.63 -7.35 -14.83
N ARG A 144 -10.70 -7.46 -15.62
CA ARG A 144 -12.09 -7.40 -15.12
C ARG A 144 -12.43 -8.56 -14.20
N ASP A 145 -12.00 -9.77 -14.55
CA ASP A 145 -12.27 -10.98 -13.77
C ASP A 145 -11.28 -11.18 -12.60
N TRP A 146 -10.30 -10.30 -12.46
CA TRP A 146 -9.27 -10.40 -11.44
C TRP A 146 -9.85 -10.24 -10.02
N ASP A 147 -9.53 -11.20 -9.15
CA ASP A 147 -10.08 -11.36 -7.80
C ASP A 147 -9.27 -10.67 -6.69
N ALA A 148 -8.50 -9.62 -7.03
CA ALA A 148 -7.59 -8.92 -6.12
C ALA A 148 -6.36 -9.72 -5.66
N ASP A 149 -6.15 -10.95 -6.14
CA ASP A 149 -4.95 -11.71 -5.81
C ASP A 149 -3.76 -11.22 -6.63
N LEU A 150 -2.84 -10.50 -5.99
CA LEU A 150 -1.64 -9.95 -6.61
C LEU A 150 -0.66 -11.02 -7.14
N ASN A 151 -0.87 -12.31 -6.84
CA ASN A 151 -0.09 -13.40 -7.43
C ASN A 151 -0.63 -13.85 -8.81
N LYS A 152 -1.83 -13.40 -9.19
CA LYS A 152 -2.53 -13.80 -10.42
C LYS A 152 -2.53 -12.72 -11.50
N ILE A 153 -1.90 -11.57 -11.25
CA ILE A 153 -1.82 -10.42 -12.14
C ILE A 153 -0.38 -10.09 -12.52
#